data_AF-A0A959QUD5-F1
#
_entry.id   AF-A0A959QUD5-F1
#
_cell.length_a   1.000
_cell.length_b   1.000
_cell.length_c   1.000
_cell.angle_alpha   90.00
_cell.angle_beta   90.00
_cell.angle_gamma   90.00
#
_symmetry.space_group_name_H-M   'P 1'
#
loop_
_entity.id
_entity.type
_entity.pdbx_description
1 polymer ?
#
loop_
_entity_poly.entity_id
_entity_poly.type
_entity_poly.pdbx_seq_one_letter_code
_entity_poly.pdbx_strand_id
1 'polypeptide(L)'
;MKATEDILLELQSMNSPLADMPRNMPYEVPEGYFDSLPIAVLDHDNDNIRLKHDLPYTVPDNYFEELPSIILKNITQEPAKPRRMILYTQWMAAAILLLLVTIGGYNFLNNSNQAGFDNRLAQLDESTLNEYIENNISDFDMESIQNTYASNQNVETLINDINEDDIVNYLNDAGWQQEILYN
;
A
#
# COMPACT_ATOMS: atom_id res chain seq x y z
N MET A 1 22.17 45.30 -6.87
CA MET A 1 21.08 45.63 -5.93
C MET A 1 19.92 44.64 -6.00
N LYS A 2 19.50 44.17 -7.18
CA LYS A 2 18.38 43.20 -7.30
C LYS A 2 18.60 41.85 -6.60
N ALA A 3 19.76 41.20 -6.85
CA ALA A 3 20.07 39.89 -6.27
C ALA A 3 20.10 39.86 -4.71
N THR A 4 20.46 40.97 -4.07
CA THR A 4 20.50 41.07 -2.61
C THR A 4 19.13 41.23 -1.98
N GLU A 5 18.17 41.81 -2.72
CA GLU A 5 16.77 41.94 -2.31
C GLU A 5 16.05 40.59 -2.50
N ASP A 6 16.31 39.92 -3.62
CA ASP A 6 15.74 38.60 -3.93
C ASP A 6 16.10 37.56 -2.84
N ILE A 7 17.37 37.52 -2.41
CA ILE A 7 17.84 36.61 -1.35
C ILE A 7 17.16 36.91 0.00
N LEU A 8 16.92 38.19 0.32
CA LEU A 8 16.25 38.54 1.59
C LEU A 8 14.79 38.11 1.60
N LEU A 9 14.09 38.29 0.48
CA LEU A 9 12.70 37.88 0.33
C LEU A 9 12.56 36.36 0.45
N GLU A 10 13.47 35.61 -0.16
CA GLU A 10 13.52 34.15 -0.04
C GLU A 10 13.73 33.73 1.43
N LEU A 11 14.72 34.30 2.12
CA LEU A 11 15.00 33.98 3.52
C LEU A 11 13.85 34.33 4.47
N GLN A 12 13.17 35.45 4.23
CA GLN A 12 11.97 35.85 4.97
C GLN A 12 10.82 34.87 4.72
N SER A 13 10.59 34.45 3.47
CA SER A 13 9.55 33.47 3.14
C SER A 13 9.78 32.12 3.83
N MET A 14 11.04 31.77 4.10
CA MET A 14 11.43 30.54 4.78
C MET A 14 11.45 30.66 6.31
N ASN A 15 11.08 31.82 6.88
CA ASN A 15 11.24 32.13 8.31
C ASN A 15 12.67 31.86 8.82
N SER A 16 13.67 32.13 7.99
CA SER A 16 15.07 31.90 8.35
C SER A 16 15.55 32.98 9.33
N PRO A 17 16.20 32.62 10.46
CA PRO A 17 16.79 33.60 11.38
C PRO A 17 17.92 34.42 10.75
N LEU A 18 18.38 34.02 9.57
CA LEU A 18 19.40 34.73 8.80
C LEU A 18 18.86 36.00 8.12
N ALA A 19 17.52 36.14 7.98
CA ALA A 19 16.91 37.32 7.37
C ALA A 19 17.21 38.62 8.15
N ASP A 20 17.29 38.51 9.48
CA ASP A 20 17.53 39.63 10.39
C ASP A 20 19.00 39.73 10.85
N MET A 21 19.87 38.83 10.39
CA MET A 21 21.27 38.79 10.81
C MET A 21 22.09 39.87 10.10
N PRO A 22 22.94 40.64 10.81
CA PRO A 22 23.82 41.61 10.18
C PRO A 22 24.78 40.91 9.21
N ARG A 23 24.94 41.47 8.00
CA ARG A 23 25.90 40.99 7.00
C ARG A 23 27.32 41.50 7.31
N ASN A 24 27.83 41.17 8.49
CA ASN A 24 29.22 41.37 8.86
C ASN A 24 29.96 40.03 8.86
N MET A 25 31.22 40.03 8.46
CA MET A 25 32.10 38.86 8.59
C MET A 25 32.71 38.91 10.00
N PRO A 26 32.27 38.08 10.96
CA PRO A 26 32.79 38.12 12.33
C PRO A 26 34.17 37.49 12.47
N TYR A 27 34.66 36.84 11.41
CA TYR A 27 35.94 36.15 11.38
C TYR A 27 36.90 36.90 10.49
N GLU A 28 38.09 37.14 11.03
CA GLU A 28 39.22 37.68 10.29
C GLU A 28 40.33 36.64 10.31
N VAL A 29 40.98 36.47 9.16
CA VAL A 29 42.10 35.55 9.04
C VAL A 29 43.36 36.31 9.46
N PRO A 30 44.20 35.77 10.37
CA PRO A 30 45.46 36.39 10.73
C PRO A 30 46.36 36.64 9.51
N GLU A 31 47.13 37.72 9.57
CA GLU A 31 48.14 38.01 8.56
C GLU A 31 49.12 36.82 8.41
N GLY A 32 49.39 36.41 7.18
CA GLY A 32 50.29 35.29 6.89
C GLY A 32 49.72 33.88 7.10
N TYR A 33 48.42 33.73 7.43
CA TYR A 33 47.79 32.41 7.60
C TYR A 33 48.02 31.49 6.40
N PHE A 34 47.74 31.99 5.18
CA PHE A 34 47.89 31.20 3.96
C PHE A 34 49.35 30.99 3.54
N ASP A 35 50.27 31.84 3.98
CA ASP A 35 51.70 31.69 3.70
C ASP A 35 52.32 30.58 4.55
N SER A 36 51.83 30.41 5.79
CA SER A 36 52.25 29.36 6.71
C SER A 36 51.53 28.03 6.52
N LEU A 37 50.39 28.02 5.82
CA LEU A 37 49.55 26.83 5.64
C LEU A 37 50.25 25.69 4.87
N PRO A 38 50.98 25.92 3.76
CA PRO A 38 51.72 24.86 3.09
C PRO A 38 52.76 24.21 3.99
N ILE A 39 53.45 25.01 4.81
CA ILE A 39 54.46 24.53 5.75
C ILE A 39 53.77 23.71 6.85
N ALA A 40 52.66 24.20 7.42
CA ALA A 40 51.90 23.48 8.45
C ALA A 40 51.29 22.16 7.94
N VAL A 41 50.90 22.09 6.67
CA VAL A 41 50.35 20.88 6.04
C VAL A 41 51.45 19.90 5.64
N LEU A 42 52.63 20.37 5.23
CA LEU A 42 53.76 19.50 4.88
C LEU A 42 54.53 19.01 6.10
N ASP A 43 54.55 19.79 7.18
CA ASP A 43 55.11 19.37 8.48
C ASP A 43 54.20 18.37 9.22
N HIS A 44 53.04 18.03 8.63
CA HIS A 44 52.13 17.01 9.13
C HIS A 44 52.71 15.59 9.09
N ASP A 45 53.80 15.38 8.34
CA ASP A 45 54.58 14.13 8.38
C ASP A 45 55.54 14.04 9.59
N ASN A 46 55.78 15.15 10.31
CA ASN A 46 56.69 15.23 11.46
C ASN A 46 55.94 15.58 12.78
N ASP A 47 55.09 14.64 13.22
CA ASP A 47 54.92 14.26 14.63
C ASP A 47 54.19 15.17 15.65
N ASN A 48 53.59 16.33 15.34
CA ASN A 48 52.97 17.16 16.41
C ASN A 48 51.55 17.72 16.20
N ILE A 49 50.82 17.35 15.14
CA ILE A 49 49.36 17.48 15.11
C ILE A 49 48.75 16.09 14.98
N ARG A 50 49.08 15.21 15.93
CA ARG A 50 48.14 14.13 16.26
C ARG A 50 46.92 14.84 16.83
N LEU A 51 45.87 14.99 16.02
CA LEU A 51 44.52 15.01 16.56
C LEU A 51 44.52 13.86 17.57
N LYS A 52 44.41 14.15 18.87
CA LYS A 52 44.25 13.15 19.94
C LYS A 52 42.87 12.50 19.81
N HIS A 53 42.57 12.04 18.61
CA HIS A 53 41.41 11.29 18.28
C HIS A 53 41.96 9.91 18.00
N ASP A 54 41.71 8.99 18.92
CA ASP A 54 41.89 7.58 18.66
C ASP A 54 41.03 7.27 17.44
N LEU A 55 41.66 7.15 16.26
CA LEU A 55 40.96 6.78 15.04
C LEU A 55 40.36 5.40 15.33
N PRO A 56 39.03 5.26 15.46
CA PRO A 56 38.42 3.98 15.84
C PRO A 56 38.48 2.96 14.70
N TYR A 57 39.08 3.35 13.57
CA TYR A 57 39.18 2.58 12.35
C TYR A 57 40.64 2.51 11.93
N THR A 58 41.12 1.29 11.74
CA THR A 58 42.38 0.97 11.11
C THR A 58 42.09 0.20 9.84
N VAL A 59 42.83 0.47 8.77
CA VAL A 59 42.75 -0.37 7.58
C VAL A 59 43.35 -1.75 7.89
N PRO A 60 42.75 -2.84 7.41
CA PRO A 60 43.35 -4.16 7.51
C PRO A 60 44.70 -4.23 6.78
N ASP A 61 45.54 -5.15 7.24
CA ASP A 61 46.79 -5.46 6.55
C ASP A 61 46.52 -5.83 5.09
N ASN A 62 47.40 -5.38 4.18
CA ASN A 62 47.33 -5.65 2.74
C ASN A 62 46.07 -5.16 2.00
N TYR A 63 45.22 -4.31 2.61
CA TYR A 63 44.02 -3.76 1.97
C TYR A 63 44.28 -3.19 0.57
N PHE A 64 45.32 -2.35 0.43
CA PHE A 64 45.66 -1.71 -0.83
C PHE A 64 46.32 -2.66 -1.85
N GLU A 65 46.97 -3.72 -1.38
CA GLU A 65 47.61 -4.73 -2.23
C GLU A 65 46.58 -5.68 -2.84
N GLU A 66 45.54 -6.05 -2.07
CA GLU A 66 44.49 -6.96 -2.51
C GLU A 66 43.39 -6.25 -3.31
N LEU A 67 43.15 -4.96 -3.06
CA LEU A 67 42.06 -4.18 -3.67
C LEU A 67 42.03 -4.25 -5.21
N PRO A 68 43.15 -4.10 -5.96
CA PRO A 68 43.13 -4.24 -7.41
C PRO A 68 42.66 -5.62 -7.87
N SER A 69 43.11 -6.68 -7.19
CA SER A 69 42.74 -8.05 -7.53
C SER A 69 41.26 -8.33 -7.28
N ILE A 70 40.71 -7.78 -6.20
CA ILE A 70 39.29 -7.87 -5.84
C ILE A 70 38.42 -7.14 -6.87
N ILE A 71 38.81 -5.94 -7.27
CA ILE A 71 38.08 -5.15 -8.28
C ILE A 71 38.07 -5.89 -9.62
N LEU A 72 39.23 -6.37 -10.09
CA LEU A 72 39.36 -7.12 -11.34
C LEU A 72 38.51 -8.41 -11.34
N LYS A 73 38.51 -9.13 -10.21
CA LYS A 73 37.67 -10.32 -10.03
C LYS A 73 36.19 -10.00 -10.13
N ASN A 74 35.75 -8.83 -9.68
CA ASN A 74 34.33 -8.45 -9.66
C ASN A 74 33.82 -7.90 -11.00
N ILE A 75 34.69 -7.29 -11.81
CA ILE A 75 34.30 -6.79 -13.15
C ILE A 75 34.34 -7.86 -14.25
N THR A 76 35.07 -8.96 -14.04
CA THR A 76 35.25 -10.03 -15.05
C THR A 76 34.21 -11.15 -14.93
N GLN A 77 33.32 -11.10 -13.93
CA GLN A 77 32.28 -12.11 -13.80
C GLN A 77 31.28 -11.96 -14.95
N GLU A 78 31.23 -12.96 -15.83
CA GLU A 78 30.21 -13.06 -16.87
C GLU A 78 28.82 -12.95 -16.23
N PRO A 79 27.87 -12.20 -16.83
CA PRO A 79 26.52 -12.12 -16.31
C PRO A 79 25.95 -13.54 -16.20
N ALA A 80 25.49 -13.91 -15.01
CA ALA A 80 24.91 -15.22 -14.74
C ALA A 80 23.87 -15.54 -15.82
N LYS A 81 24.11 -16.62 -16.57
CA LYS A 81 23.21 -17.05 -17.65
C LYS A 81 21.78 -17.11 -17.11
N PRO A 82 20.80 -16.42 -17.72
CA PRO A 82 19.45 -16.41 -17.20
C PRO A 82 18.92 -17.85 -17.21
N ARG A 83 18.79 -18.45 -16.03
CA ARG A 83 18.18 -19.77 -15.88
C ARG A 83 16.68 -19.60 -16.11
N ARG A 84 16.22 -19.90 -17.32
CA ARG A 84 14.79 -19.95 -17.64
C ARG A 84 14.17 -21.09 -16.85
N MET A 85 13.51 -20.78 -15.75
CA MET A 85 12.63 -21.72 -15.07
C MET A 85 11.36 -21.87 -15.93
N ILE A 86 11.18 -23.06 -16.49
CA ILE A 86 9.93 -23.42 -17.17
C ILE A 86 8.94 -23.82 -16.08
N LEU A 87 7.92 -22.99 -15.86
CA LEU A 87 6.83 -23.27 -14.94
C LEU A 87 5.75 -24.04 -15.70
N TYR A 88 5.51 -25.32 -15.35
CA TYR A 88 4.45 -26.14 -15.94
C TYR A 88 3.07 -25.80 -15.31
N THR A 89 2.59 -24.59 -15.55
CA THR A 89 1.35 -24.06 -14.93
C THR A 89 0.08 -24.78 -15.40
N GLN A 90 0.06 -25.29 -16.64
CA GLN A 90 -1.14 -25.90 -17.25
C GLN A 90 -1.58 -27.18 -16.55
N TRP A 91 -0.64 -28.06 -16.19
CA TRP A 91 -0.95 -29.32 -15.50
C TRP A 91 -1.15 -29.12 -13.99
N MET A 92 -0.51 -28.09 -13.42
CA MET A 92 -0.65 -27.74 -12.01
C MET A 92 -2.06 -27.26 -11.69
N ALA A 93 -2.66 -26.43 -12.55
CA ALA A 93 -4.04 -25.97 -12.38
C ALA A 93 -5.02 -27.15 -12.35
N ALA A 94 -4.89 -28.12 -13.26
CA ALA A 94 -5.73 -29.32 -13.27
C ALA A 94 -5.55 -30.19 -12.01
N ALA A 95 -4.31 -30.40 -11.55
CA ALA A 95 -4.04 -31.16 -10.33
C ALA A 95 -4.58 -30.46 -9.07
N ILE A 96 -4.49 -29.13 -9.01
CA ILE A 96 -5.05 -28.32 -7.91
C ILE A 96 -6.58 -28.43 -7.91
N LEU A 97 -7.24 -28.36 -9.07
CA LEU A 97 -8.68 -28.52 -9.17
C LEU A 97 -9.13 -29.91 -8.70
N LEU A 98 -8.44 -30.98 -9.11
CA LEU A 98 -8.73 -32.33 -8.62
C LEU A 98 -8.55 -32.46 -7.11
N LEU A 99 -7.49 -31.86 -6.55
CA LEU A 99 -7.22 -31.85 -5.11
C LEU A 99 -8.27 -31.05 -4.32
N LEU A 100 -8.70 -29.91 -4.85
CA LEU A 100 -9.76 -29.10 -4.23
C LEU A 100 -11.12 -29.77 -4.29
N VAL A 101 -11.47 -30.39 -5.41
CA VAL A 101 -12.74 -31.14 -5.55
C VAL A 101 -12.78 -32.34 -4.62
N THR A 102 -11.67 -33.08 -4.49
CA THR A 102 -11.59 -34.25 -3.61
C THR A 102 -11.62 -33.87 -2.13
N ILE A 103 -10.87 -32.86 -1.70
CA ILE A 103 -10.86 -32.40 -0.30
C ILE A 103 -12.17 -31.67 0.05
N GLY A 104 -12.64 -30.79 -0.83
CA GLY A 104 -13.87 -30.04 -0.66
C GLY A 104 -15.11 -30.94 -0.63
N GLY A 105 -15.20 -31.89 -1.56
CA GLY A 105 -16.28 -32.88 -1.57
C GLY A 105 -16.29 -33.76 -0.32
N TYR A 106 -15.12 -34.18 0.15
CA TYR A 106 -14.99 -34.96 1.38
C TYR A 106 -15.46 -34.19 2.62
N ASN A 107 -15.12 -32.91 2.73
CA ASN A 107 -15.57 -32.08 3.85
C ASN A 107 -17.07 -31.75 3.77
N PHE A 108 -17.60 -31.49 2.57
CA PHE A 108 -19.02 -31.18 2.35
C PHE A 108 -19.94 -32.35 2.70
N LEU A 109 -19.56 -33.57 2.29
CA LEU A 109 -20.30 -34.79 2.64
C LEU A 109 -20.26 -35.08 4.15
N ASN A 110 -19.16 -34.74 4.82
CA ASN A 110 -18.97 -34.96 6.25
C ASN A 110 -19.55 -33.84 7.14
N ASN A 111 -19.87 -32.66 6.58
CA ASN A 111 -20.29 -31.46 7.32
C ASN A 111 -21.73 -31.01 7.02
N SER A 112 -22.64 -31.94 6.74
CA SER A 112 -24.06 -31.65 6.44
C SER A 112 -24.93 -31.37 7.69
N ASN A 113 -24.33 -30.99 8.83
CA ASN A 113 -25.09 -30.49 9.98
C ASN A 113 -25.45 -29.01 9.76
N GLN A 114 -26.66 -28.82 9.25
CA GLN A 114 -27.50 -27.62 9.25
C GLN A 114 -27.03 -26.45 10.15
N ALA A 115 -26.41 -25.45 9.53
CA ALA A 115 -26.53 -24.06 9.94
C ALA A 115 -26.87 -23.24 8.69
N GLY A 116 -28.07 -23.51 8.16
CA GLY A 116 -28.62 -22.88 6.98
C GLY A 116 -28.84 -21.38 7.19
N PHE A 117 -28.88 -20.67 6.08
CA PHE A 117 -29.23 -19.25 5.94
C PHE A 117 -30.40 -18.81 6.86
N ASP A 118 -31.35 -19.71 7.11
CA ASP A 118 -32.48 -19.54 8.02
C ASP A 118 -32.09 -19.12 9.44
N ASN A 119 -30.99 -19.66 9.99
CA ASN A 119 -30.53 -19.31 11.34
C ASN A 119 -29.87 -17.92 11.37
N ARG A 120 -29.39 -17.44 10.23
CA ARG A 120 -28.86 -16.06 10.08
C ARG A 120 -29.99 -15.06 9.89
N LEU A 121 -31.08 -15.44 9.22
CA LEU A 121 -32.28 -14.62 9.08
C LEU A 121 -33.02 -14.46 10.41
N ALA A 122 -33.09 -15.52 11.22
CA ALA A 122 -33.75 -15.46 12.53
C ALA A 122 -33.01 -14.58 13.57
N GLN A 123 -31.75 -14.24 13.29
CA GLN A 123 -30.92 -13.37 14.15
C GLN A 123 -30.84 -11.94 13.64
N LEU A 124 -31.59 -11.59 12.58
CA LEU A 124 -31.70 -10.21 12.12
C LEU A 124 -32.47 -9.39 13.16
N ASP A 125 -31.77 -8.44 13.76
CA ASP A 125 -32.35 -7.48 14.68
C ASP A 125 -33.28 -6.52 13.93
N GLU A 126 -34.41 -6.17 14.54
CA GLU A 126 -35.47 -5.36 13.92
C GLU A 126 -34.95 -3.96 13.56
N SER A 127 -34.00 -3.43 14.33
CA SER A 127 -33.35 -2.15 14.03
C SER A 127 -32.52 -2.19 12.74
N THR A 128 -31.80 -3.29 12.50
CA THR A 128 -30.99 -3.46 11.28
C THR A 128 -31.87 -3.65 10.05
N LEU A 129 -33.00 -4.36 10.24
CA LEU A 129 -34.00 -4.53 9.19
C LEU A 129 -34.60 -3.18 8.78
N ASN A 130 -34.99 -2.36 9.76
CA ASN A 130 -35.56 -1.04 9.51
C ASN A 130 -34.54 -0.07 8.89
N GLU A 131 -33.29 -0.09 9.37
CA GLU A 131 -32.20 0.72 8.80
C GLU A 131 -31.91 0.34 7.34
N TYR A 132 -31.94 -0.95 7.01
CA TYR A 132 -31.79 -1.40 5.63
C TYR A 132 -32.96 -0.95 4.76
N ILE A 133 -34.20 -1.09 5.25
CA ILE A 133 -35.40 -0.62 4.55
C ILE A 133 -35.33 0.89 4.30
N GLU A 134 -34.99 1.69 5.31
CA GLU A 134 -34.86 3.15 5.17
C GLU A 134 -33.74 3.57 4.21
N ASN A 135 -32.61 2.87 4.21
CA ASN A 135 -31.48 3.22 3.36
C ASN A 135 -31.61 2.72 1.91
N ASN A 136 -32.45 1.71 1.66
CA ASN A 136 -32.57 1.07 0.35
C ASN A 136 -33.93 1.32 -0.32
N ILE A 137 -34.93 1.81 0.40
CA ILE A 137 -36.22 2.24 -0.14
C ILE A 137 -36.24 3.77 -0.14
N SER A 138 -36.60 4.38 -1.27
CA SER A 138 -36.69 5.84 -1.33
C SER A 138 -37.94 6.35 -0.61
N ASP A 139 -37.90 7.58 -0.09
CA ASP A 139 -39.06 8.21 0.57
C ASP A 139 -40.32 8.21 -0.31
N PHE A 140 -40.14 8.30 -1.63
CA PHE A 140 -41.22 8.24 -2.61
C PHE A 140 -41.88 6.86 -2.69
N ASP A 141 -41.09 5.79 -2.53
CA ASP A 141 -41.60 4.43 -2.53
C ASP A 141 -42.34 4.11 -1.21
N MET A 142 -41.89 4.67 -0.08
CA MET A 142 -42.56 4.51 1.22
C MET A 142 -44.00 5.04 1.21
N GLU A 143 -44.24 6.20 0.58
CA GLU A 143 -45.59 6.76 0.40
C GLU A 143 -46.46 5.85 -0.47
N SER A 144 -45.90 5.24 -1.52
CA SER A 144 -46.61 4.29 -2.40
C SER A 144 -47.00 3.01 -1.64
N ILE A 145 -46.09 2.50 -0.81
CA ILE A 145 -46.29 1.31 0.02
C ILE A 145 -47.37 1.60 1.08
N GLN A 146 -47.26 2.71 1.81
CA GLN A 146 -48.25 3.11 2.82
C GLN A 146 -49.63 3.37 2.22
N ASN A 147 -49.71 4.03 1.06
CA ASN A 147 -50.99 4.22 0.36
C ASN A 147 -51.59 2.90 -0.13
N THR A 148 -50.77 1.92 -0.51
CA THR A 148 -51.23 0.59 -0.91
C THR A 148 -51.82 -0.17 0.28
N TYR A 149 -51.17 -0.13 1.46
CA TYR A 149 -51.70 -0.73 2.70
C TYR A 149 -52.95 0.00 3.23
N ALA A 150 -53.00 1.32 3.13
CA ALA A 150 -54.14 2.11 3.59
C ALA A 150 -55.37 2.00 2.67
N SER A 151 -55.16 1.81 1.36
CA SER A 151 -56.22 1.76 0.35
C SER A 151 -56.76 0.34 0.11
N ASN A 152 -55.95 -0.71 0.29
CA ASN A 152 -56.36 -2.10 0.12
C ASN A 152 -56.26 -2.90 1.42
N GLN A 153 -57.42 -3.21 2.02
CA GLN A 153 -57.49 -4.15 3.15
C GLN A 153 -57.17 -5.61 2.78
N ASN A 154 -56.94 -5.92 1.50
CA ASN A 154 -56.60 -7.27 1.05
C ASN A 154 -55.33 -7.26 0.19
N VAL A 155 -54.18 -7.14 0.85
CA VAL A 155 -52.86 -7.35 0.24
C VAL A 155 -52.71 -8.78 -0.32
N GLU A 156 -53.48 -9.73 0.22
CA GLU A 156 -53.54 -11.13 -0.23
C GLU A 156 -53.91 -11.29 -1.72
N THR A 157 -54.76 -10.41 -2.29
CA THR A 157 -55.15 -10.54 -3.70
C THR A 157 -54.10 -10.03 -4.67
N LEU A 158 -53.24 -9.10 -4.24
CA LEU A 158 -52.15 -8.58 -5.08
C LEU A 158 -50.96 -9.55 -5.12
N ILE A 159 -50.67 -10.24 -4.02
CA ILE A 159 -49.61 -11.27 -3.98
C ILE A 159 -49.99 -12.49 -4.84
N ASN A 160 -51.28 -12.85 -4.86
CA ASN A 160 -51.76 -13.99 -5.66
C ASN A 160 -51.76 -13.74 -7.18
N ASP A 161 -51.71 -12.49 -7.62
CA ASP A 161 -51.64 -12.11 -9.05
C ASP A 161 -50.19 -11.90 -9.54
N ILE A 162 -49.20 -11.96 -8.65
CA ILE A 162 -47.78 -11.93 -9.05
C ILE A 162 -47.41 -13.35 -9.50
N ASN A 163 -47.25 -13.52 -10.82
CA ASN A 163 -46.80 -14.78 -11.38
C ASN A 163 -45.31 -15.00 -11.09
N GLU A 164 -44.91 -16.25 -10.90
CA GLU A 164 -43.52 -16.65 -10.67
C GLU A 164 -42.60 -16.16 -11.81
N ASP A 165 -43.09 -16.17 -13.05
CA ASP A 165 -42.36 -15.66 -14.21
C ASP A 165 -42.02 -14.17 -14.10
N ASP A 166 -42.93 -13.37 -13.53
CA ASP A 166 -42.72 -11.93 -13.35
C ASP A 166 -41.65 -11.65 -12.30
N ILE A 167 -41.62 -12.46 -11.24
CA ILE A 167 -40.58 -12.42 -10.21
C ILE A 167 -39.23 -12.79 -10.82
N VAL A 168 -39.17 -13.86 -11.61
CA VAL A 168 -37.94 -14.31 -12.28
C VAL A 168 -37.42 -13.23 -13.24
N ASN A 169 -38.30 -12.62 -14.03
CA ASN A 169 -37.93 -11.56 -14.97
C ASN A 169 -37.39 -10.33 -14.24
N TYR A 170 -38.06 -9.89 -13.17
CA TYR A 170 -37.59 -8.77 -12.35
C TYR A 170 -36.22 -9.03 -11.72
N LEU A 171 -36.01 -10.24 -11.17
CA LEU A 171 -34.74 -10.63 -10.56
C LEU A 171 -33.59 -10.73 -11.58
N ASN A 172 -33.89 -11.14 -12.81
CA ASN A 172 -32.94 -11.12 -13.92
C ASN A 172 -32.56 -9.70 -14.31
N ASP A 173 -33.54 -8.81 -14.47
CA ASP A 173 -33.31 -7.41 -14.86
C ASP A 173 -32.58 -6.62 -13.76
N ALA A 174 -32.88 -6.88 -12.50
CA ALA A 174 -32.20 -6.28 -11.36
C ALA A 174 -30.78 -6.83 -11.12
N GLY A 175 -30.32 -7.80 -11.93
CA GLY A 175 -28.96 -8.35 -11.90
C GLY A 175 -28.70 -9.37 -10.79
N TRP A 176 -29.74 -9.90 -10.14
CA TRP A 176 -29.62 -10.82 -9.00
C TRP A 176 -29.37 -12.28 -9.39
N GLN A 177 -29.55 -12.65 -10.66
CA GLN A 177 -29.48 -14.04 -11.14
C GLN A 177 -28.15 -14.41 -11.81
N GLN A 178 -27.12 -13.56 -11.75
CA GLN A 178 -25.85 -13.84 -12.42
C GLN A 178 -24.93 -14.80 -11.63
N GLU A 179 -25.45 -15.83 -10.93
CA GLU A 179 -24.58 -16.87 -10.37
C GLU A 179 -25.25 -18.21 -9.98
N ILE A 180 -26.20 -18.73 -10.76
CA ILE A 180 -26.65 -20.13 -10.55
C ILE A 180 -26.83 -20.90 -11.86
N LEU A 181 -25.81 -20.94 -12.73
CA LEU A 181 -25.73 -21.97 -13.78
C LEU A 181 -24.28 -22.35 -14.09
N TYR A 182 -23.65 -23.14 -13.21
CA TYR A 182 -22.92 -24.36 -13.59
C TYR A 182 -22.58 -25.21 -12.35
N ASN A 183 -23.54 -26.03 -11.89
CA ASN A 183 -23.42 -27.48 -11.68
C ASN A 183 -24.74 -28.04 -11.15
#